data_AF-A0A1T4NRS0-F1
#
_entry.id   AF-A0A1T4NRS0-F1
#
_cell.length_a   1.000
_cell.length_b   1.000
_cell.length_c   1.000
_cell.angle_alpha   90.00
_cell.angle_beta   90.00
_cell.angle_gamma   90.00
#
_symmetry.space_group_name_H-M   'P 1'
#
loop_
_entity.id
_entity.type
_entity.pdbx_description
1 polymer ?
#
loop_
_entity_poly.entity_id
_entity_poly.type
_entity_poly.pdbx_seq_one_letter_code
_entity_poly.pdbx_strand_id
1 'polypeptide(L)'
;MTNRSAFAPIATLGAVLLLGQPLAHAEDHATEPTHAVDPAAAGDAATATAHTSAGAETATEAAPADQAAVAEGGATADERGPWKLARPPMPFEIVRSMQFLQDQVARGNGRAIAVQARLLQRFGGAFLDPNPDFWSDPRNLRAAALFALSGGPPAALRGLLGRVNIEGDAKTIIEGALAYVENRQKEAREKLSSLDFRGMEPGLAAHINLALGQIDQLDNPKQAIGFLDRARLLAPGGLIEEAALRLEVLLADQVGQPDKADGLARQYFDRYASSAYADNFRARFAAAYADRPTADAKKTVATAMDITANLDAPKRLSVLLAVARRALVKGNMPLSAEASREAVTFTEAAPPERARALLYSVASTLSTIDYGEGAATLNAIDPTLLQPADRDLRDAAYSVLEQIKTAKTPQLLAGAEPDSASGQGDPSALASRAEQLLKQVSDDLKVKKQ
;
A
#
# COMPACT_ATOMS: atom_id res chain seq x y z
N MET A 1 5.27 7.67 51.20
CA MET A 1 3.80 7.65 51.06
C MET A 1 3.46 8.18 49.68
N THR A 2 3.51 7.33 48.66
CA THR A 2 2.32 6.74 47.99
C THR A 2 1.45 7.79 47.29
N ASN A 3 1.57 7.91 45.96
CA ASN A 3 0.65 7.17 45.09
C ASN A 3 1.19 6.98 43.66
N ARG A 4 0.92 5.79 43.13
CA ARG A 4 1.23 5.25 41.79
C ARG A 4 -0.03 5.41 40.92
N SER A 5 0.16 5.79 39.65
CA SER A 5 -0.74 5.47 38.51
C SER A 5 -0.12 6.09 37.24
N ALA A 6 0.61 5.37 36.40
CA ALA A 6 0.18 4.36 35.41
C ALA A 6 -0.53 4.96 34.17
N PHE A 7 0.24 5.19 33.10
CA PHE A 7 -0.18 5.18 31.68
C PHE A 7 1.07 4.75 30.88
N ALA A 8 1.29 3.45 30.71
CA ALA A 8 0.88 2.64 29.56
C ALA A 8 1.58 3.07 28.25
N PRO A 9 2.68 2.39 27.84
CA PRO A 9 3.25 2.58 26.51
C PRO A 9 2.31 1.98 25.47
N ILE A 10 2.04 2.74 24.41
CA ILE A 10 1.31 2.30 23.22
C ILE A 10 1.98 1.02 22.70
N ALA A 11 1.22 -0.06 22.73
CA ALA A 11 1.64 -1.37 22.29
C ALA A 11 2.06 -1.30 20.81
N THR A 12 3.33 -1.58 20.58
CA THR A 12 3.93 -1.85 19.28
C THR A 12 3.16 -2.98 18.62
N LEU A 13 2.34 -2.66 17.62
CA LEU A 13 1.76 -3.66 16.72
C LEU A 13 2.91 -4.40 16.06
N GLY A 14 3.05 -5.67 16.43
CA GLY A 14 4.10 -6.57 15.98
C GLY A 14 4.09 -6.76 14.46
N ALA A 15 5.27 -7.03 13.94
CA ALA A 15 5.53 -7.44 12.57
C ALA A 15 4.61 -8.61 12.18
N VAL A 16 3.52 -8.29 11.50
CA VAL A 16 2.62 -9.24 10.84
C VAL A 16 2.66 -8.88 9.36
N LEU A 17 2.91 -9.91 8.53
CA LEU A 17 2.93 -9.92 7.05
C LEU A 17 4.24 -9.52 6.36
N LEU A 18 5.20 -10.45 6.36
CA LEU A 18 6.18 -10.54 5.27
C LEU A 18 5.45 -10.92 3.97
N LEU A 19 5.62 -10.08 2.95
CA LEU A 19 4.90 -10.08 1.66
C LEU A 19 3.41 -9.72 1.82
N GLY A 20 3.17 -8.41 1.98
CA GLY A 20 1.90 -7.78 2.32
C GLY A 20 0.68 -8.34 1.58
N GLN A 21 -0.25 -8.91 2.33
CA GLN A 21 -1.50 -9.43 1.79
C GLN A 21 -2.20 -8.43 0.87
N PRO A 22 -2.79 -8.88 -0.25
CA PRO A 22 -3.73 -8.06 -1.00
C PRO A 22 -4.91 -7.78 -0.07
N LEU A 23 -5.11 -6.51 0.28
CA LEU A 23 -6.26 -6.08 1.08
C LEU A 23 -7.55 -6.48 0.35
N ALA A 24 -8.34 -7.35 0.96
CA ALA A 24 -9.75 -7.48 0.63
C ALA A 24 -10.46 -6.15 0.96
N HIS A 25 -11.36 -5.69 0.08
CA HIS A 25 -12.19 -4.52 0.32
C HIS A 25 -12.95 -4.67 1.64
N ALA A 26 -12.59 -3.84 2.62
CA ALA A 26 -13.43 -3.56 3.78
C ALA A 26 -14.15 -2.24 3.50
N GLU A 27 -15.44 -2.33 3.16
CA GLU A 27 -16.37 -1.22 3.27
C GLU A 27 -16.52 -0.91 4.76
N ASP A 28 -16.08 0.28 5.16
CA ASP A 28 -16.13 0.75 6.53
C ASP A 28 -17.54 1.33 6.80
N HIS A 29 -18.45 0.49 7.27
CA HIS A 29 -19.71 0.94 7.86
C HIS A 29 -19.50 1.24 9.36
N ALA A 30 -19.04 2.45 9.65
CA ALA A 30 -19.12 3.01 10.99
C ALA A 30 -20.57 3.45 11.27
N THR A 31 -21.28 2.69 12.10
CA THR A 31 -22.53 3.13 12.76
C THR A 31 -22.17 3.59 14.17
N GLU A 32 -22.38 4.87 14.46
CA GLU A 32 -22.32 5.40 15.83
C GLU A 32 -23.54 4.95 16.65
N PRO A 33 -23.39 4.67 17.96
CA PRO A 33 -24.50 4.30 18.83
C PRO A 33 -25.12 5.55 19.47
N THR A 34 -26.46 5.63 19.49
CA THR A 34 -27.22 6.55 20.33
C THR A 34 -27.89 5.79 21.48
N HIS A 35 -27.84 6.39 22.67
CA HIS A 35 -28.30 5.82 23.94
C HIS A 35 -29.83 5.78 24.10
N ALA A 36 -30.29 4.63 24.62
CA ALA A 36 -31.26 4.39 25.71
C ALA A 36 -32.67 5.03 25.69
N VAL A 37 -33.70 4.18 25.60
CA VAL A 37 -34.87 4.12 26.51
C VAL A 37 -35.38 2.66 26.56
N ASP A 38 -35.71 2.18 27.76
CA ASP A 38 -36.16 0.83 28.16
C ASP A 38 -37.68 0.88 28.50
N PRO A 39 -38.39 -0.22 28.89
CA PRO A 39 -38.88 -1.36 28.12
C PRO A 39 -40.43 -1.52 28.20
N ALA A 40 -41.08 -2.26 27.27
CA ALA A 40 -42.36 -2.97 27.53
C ALA A 40 -42.86 -3.86 26.36
N ALA A 41 -43.19 -5.10 26.72
CA ALA A 41 -44.34 -5.93 26.29
C ALA A 41 -44.50 -6.41 24.82
N ALA A 42 -44.29 -7.73 24.66
CA ALA A 42 -45.20 -8.75 24.11
C ALA A 42 -46.14 -8.44 22.91
N GLY A 43 -46.15 -9.35 21.93
CA GLY A 43 -47.38 -9.72 21.21
C GLY A 43 -47.26 -9.95 19.70
N ASP A 44 -47.23 -11.23 19.32
CA ASP A 44 -47.92 -11.88 18.19
C ASP A 44 -48.01 -11.27 16.77
N ALA A 45 -47.57 -12.13 15.83
CA ALA A 45 -48.29 -12.67 14.68
C ALA A 45 -48.86 -11.79 13.54
N ALA A 46 -48.71 -12.39 12.34
CA ALA A 46 -49.66 -12.40 11.21
C ALA A 46 -49.32 -11.59 9.94
N THR A 47 -48.77 -12.34 8.96
CA THR A 47 -49.28 -12.54 7.58
C THR A 47 -49.56 -11.37 6.62
N ALA A 48 -48.83 -11.44 5.50
CA ALA A 48 -49.33 -11.66 4.11
C ALA A 48 -49.39 -10.50 3.09
N THR A 49 -49.14 -10.96 1.85
CA THR A 49 -49.40 -10.40 0.50
C THR A 49 -48.27 -9.54 -0.10
N ALA A 50 -47.43 -10.03 -1.02
CA ALA A 50 -47.63 -10.60 -2.37
C ALA A 50 -48.02 -9.56 -3.43
N HIS A 51 -47.07 -9.20 -4.31
CA HIS A 51 -47.36 -9.01 -5.72
C HIS A 51 -46.21 -9.54 -6.60
N THR A 52 -46.65 -10.42 -7.49
CA THR A 52 -45.98 -11.15 -8.56
C THR A 52 -45.80 -10.29 -9.82
N SER A 53 -44.70 -10.50 -10.55
CA SER A 53 -44.77 -10.58 -12.02
C SER A 53 -43.75 -11.60 -12.51
N ALA A 54 -44.28 -12.72 -12.99
CA ALA A 54 -43.57 -13.79 -13.68
C ALA A 54 -43.28 -13.40 -15.14
N GLY A 55 -42.17 -13.91 -15.65
CA GLY A 55 -41.83 -13.98 -17.07
C GLY A 55 -40.82 -15.10 -17.24
N ALA A 56 -41.33 -16.32 -17.36
CA ALA A 56 -40.55 -17.54 -17.55
C ALA A 56 -40.18 -17.70 -19.03
N GLU A 57 -38.98 -18.17 -19.31
CA GLU A 57 -38.78 -19.25 -20.29
C GLU A 57 -37.52 -20.05 -19.96
N THR A 58 -37.72 -21.35 -19.93
CA THR A 58 -36.86 -22.42 -19.44
C THR A 58 -35.96 -22.98 -20.55
N ALA A 59 -34.70 -23.29 -20.21
CA ALA A 59 -33.98 -24.39 -20.83
C ALA A 59 -33.12 -25.09 -19.76
N THR A 60 -33.54 -26.31 -19.45
CA THR A 60 -32.99 -27.25 -18.50
C THR A 60 -31.77 -27.95 -19.09
N GLU A 61 -30.64 -27.97 -18.38
CA GLU A 61 -29.78 -29.16 -18.36
C GLU A 61 -29.12 -29.27 -16.98
N ALA A 62 -29.34 -30.42 -16.34
CA ALA A 62 -29.04 -30.73 -14.96
C ALA A 62 -27.99 -31.83 -14.88
N ALA A 63 -27.04 -31.70 -13.95
CA ALA A 63 -26.51 -32.74 -13.03
C ALA A 63 -25.13 -32.31 -12.46
N PRO A 64 -24.69 -32.86 -11.30
CA PRO A 64 -25.25 -32.64 -9.98
C PRO A 64 -24.21 -32.02 -9.03
N ALA A 65 -24.70 -31.24 -8.06
CA ALA A 65 -23.90 -30.79 -6.92
C ALA A 65 -23.74 -31.93 -5.92
N ASP A 66 -22.53 -32.45 -5.78
CA ASP A 66 -22.19 -33.40 -4.71
C ASP A 66 -21.82 -32.61 -3.44
N GLN A 67 -22.80 -32.53 -2.53
CA GLN A 67 -22.58 -32.07 -1.16
C GLN A 67 -21.94 -33.21 -0.37
N ALA A 68 -20.61 -33.24 -0.31
CA ALA A 68 -19.90 -34.13 0.59
C ALA A 68 -19.80 -33.50 1.99
N ALA A 69 -20.51 -34.12 2.92
CA ALA A 69 -20.55 -33.82 4.34
C ALA A 69 -19.16 -33.70 4.98
N VAL A 70 -19.02 -32.73 5.89
CA VAL A 70 -17.84 -32.53 6.72
C VAL A 70 -17.87 -33.59 7.83
N ALA A 71 -17.16 -34.68 7.63
CA ALA A 71 -16.87 -35.64 8.70
C ALA A 71 -15.59 -35.18 9.43
N GLU A 72 -15.75 -34.79 10.69
CA GLU A 72 -14.64 -34.69 11.64
C GLU A 72 -14.03 -36.10 11.83
N GLY A 73 -12.78 -36.27 11.43
CA GLY A 73 -12.04 -37.51 11.59
C GLY A 73 -10.57 -37.30 11.26
N GLY A 74 -9.73 -37.36 12.28
CA GLY A 74 -8.27 -37.29 12.14
C GLY A 74 -7.76 -38.42 11.27
N ALA A 75 -7.49 -38.12 10.00
CA ALA A 75 -6.84 -39.04 9.07
C ALA A 75 -5.45 -38.51 8.74
N THR A 76 -4.44 -39.32 9.09
CA THR A 76 -3.04 -39.14 8.73
C THR A 76 -2.88 -38.94 7.21
N ALA A 77 -1.99 -38.03 6.83
CA ALA A 77 -1.90 -37.38 5.52
C ALA A 77 -1.50 -38.26 4.31
N ASP A 78 -1.68 -39.57 4.36
CA ASP A 78 -1.03 -40.53 3.44
C ASP A 78 -1.98 -41.28 2.47
N GLU A 79 -3.32 -41.18 2.60
CA GLU A 79 -4.22 -42.12 1.91
C GLU A 79 -5.08 -41.57 0.75
N ARG A 80 -4.90 -40.33 0.29
CA ARG A 80 -5.83 -39.71 -0.70
C ARG A 80 -5.20 -39.22 -2.01
N GLY A 81 -4.30 -40.01 -2.61
CA GLY A 81 -3.80 -39.73 -3.97
C GLY A 81 -3.12 -40.94 -4.64
N PRO A 82 -3.05 -40.98 -5.99
CA PRO A 82 -2.46 -42.10 -6.74
C PRO A 82 -0.94 -42.23 -6.59
N TRP A 83 -0.28 -41.28 -5.90
CA TRP A 83 1.16 -41.25 -5.70
C TRP A 83 1.47 -41.36 -4.21
N LYS A 84 1.89 -42.54 -3.76
CA LYS A 84 2.45 -42.73 -2.42
C LYS A 84 3.87 -42.17 -2.40
N LEU A 85 4.15 -41.27 -1.46
CA LEU A 85 5.50 -40.74 -1.28
C LEU A 85 6.38 -41.81 -0.61
N ALA A 86 7.54 -42.11 -1.19
CA ALA A 86 8.49 -43.08 -0.62
C ALA A 86 9.07 -42.63 0.74
N ARG A 87 9.09 -41.31 0.97
CA ARG A 87 9.43 -40.67 2.24
C ARG A 87 8.66 -39.35 2.38
N PRO A 88 8.46 -38.82 3.60
CA PRO A 88 7.99 -37.45 3.78
C PRO A 88 8.86 -36.45 2.99
N PRO A 89 8.27 -35.34 2.49
CA PRO A 89 9.04 -34.32 1.78
C PRO A 89 10.03 -33.65 2.73
N MET A 90 11.27 -33.44 2.27
CA MET A 90 12.28 -32.71 3.03
C MET A 90 11.97 -31.21 3.04
N PRO A 91 12.44 -30.44 4.05
CA PRO A 91 12.36 -28.99 4.09
C PRO A 91 12.72 -28.30 2.77
N PHE A 92 13.82 -28.71 2.11
CA PHE A 92 14.22 -28.09 0.85
C PHE A 92 13.23 -28.31 -0.31
N GLU A 93 12.52 -29.44 -0.34
CA GLU A 93 11.50 -29.75 -1.36
C GLU A 93 10.25 -28.89 -1.16
N ILE A 94 9.90 -28.66 0.10
CA ILE A 94 8.78 -27.79 0.50
C ILE A 94 9.10 -26.34 0.14
N VAL A 95 10.28 -25.84 0.49
CA VAL A 95 10.70 -24.47 0.16
C VAL A 95 10.73 -24.25 -1.35
N ARG A 96 11.26 -25.21 -2.12
CA ARG A 96 11.25 -25.10 -3.60
C ARG A 96 9.84 -25.00 -4.16
N SER A 97 8.91 -25.78 -3.62
CA SER A 97 7.49 -25.73 -4.02
C SER A 97 6.83 -24.41 -3.60
N MET A 98 7.17 -23.90 -2.42
CA MET A 98 6.73 -22.59 -1.95
C MET A 98 7.24 -21.46 -2.85
N GLN A 99 8.52 -21.47 -3.23
CA GLN A 99 9.12 -20.48 -4.12
C GLN A 99 8.46 -20.49 -5.50
N PHE A 100 8.16 -21.68 -6.04
CA PHE A 100 7.39 -21.78 -7.28
C PHE A 100 6.01 -21.10 -7.15
N LEU A 101 5.29 -21.29 -6.06
CA LEU A 101 4.01 -20.63 -5.82
C LEU A 101 4.16 -19.12 -5.64
N GLN A 102 5.18 -18.66 -4.91
CA GLN A 102 5.51 -17.25 -4.75
C GLN A 102 5.77 -16.55 -6.10
N ASP A 103 6.48 -17.23 -6.99
CA ASP A 103 6.76 -16.76 -8.35
C ASP A 103 5.50 -16.66 -9.22
N GLN A 104 4.50 -17.51 -8.96
CA GLN A 104 3.18 -17.39 -9.60
C GLN A 104 2.42 -16.17 -9.07
N VAL A 105 2.54 -15.85 -7.78
CA VAL A 105 1.94 -14.62 -7.20
C VAL A 105 2.52 -13.36 -7.84
N ALA A 106 3.84 -13.31 -8.04
CA ALA A 106 4.50 -12.20 -8.74
C ALA A 106 4.02 -12.04 -10.19
N ARG A 107 3.57 -13.12 -10.83
CA ARG A 107 3.01 -13.13 -12.21
C ARG A 107 1.50 -12.87 -12.24
N GLY A 108 0.86 -12.69 -11.09
CA GLY A 108 -0.57 -12.36 -10.99
C GLY A 108 -1.51 -13.52 -10.69
N ASN A 109 -0.99 -14.71 -10.41
CA ASN A 109 -1.80 -15.80 -9.92
C ASN A 109 -2.07 -15.64 -8.41
N GLY A 110 -3.02 -14.78 -8.04
CA GLY A 110 -3.41 -14.57 -6.65
C GLY A 110 -3.89 -15.85 -5.94
N ARG A 111 -4.44 -16.83 -6.69
CA ARG A 111 -4.88 -18.12 -6.12
C ARG A 111 -3.70 -18.94 -5.57
N ALA A 112 -2.48 -18.71 -6.05
CA ALA A 112 -1.27 -19.37 -5.54
C ALA A 112 -1.03 -19.06 -4.05
N ILE A 113 -1.50 -17.93 -3.53
CA ILE A 113 -1.43 -17.60 -2.09
C ILE A 113 -2.18 -18.65 -1.25
N ALA A 114 -3.42 -18.99 -1.65
CA ALA A 114 -4.22 -19.99 -0.95
C ALA A 114 -3.60 -21.39 -1.04
N VAL A 115 -3.01 -21.73 -2.19
CA VAL A 115 -2.29 -23.00 -2.38
C VAL A 115 -1.03 -23.05 -1.51
N GLN A 116 -0.28 -21.95 -1.42
CA GLN A 116 0.90 -21.83 -0.57
C GLN A 116 0.53 -22.02 0.91
N ALA A 117 -0.55 -21.40 1.38
CA ALA A 117 -1.04 -21.59 2.74
C ALA A 117 -1.36 -23.07 3.03
N ARG A 118 -2.02 -23.78 2.10
CA ARG A 118 -2.31 -25.22 2.24
C ARG A 118 -1.05 -26.08 2.21
N LEU A 119 -0.06 -25.74 1.37
CA LEU A 119 1.24 -26.42 1.33
C LEU A 119 1.93 -26.32 2.69
N LEU A 120 1.97 -25.12 3.28
CA LEU A 120 2.59 -24.88 4.58
C LEU A 120 1.79 -25.50 5.73
N GLN A 121 0.46 -25.51 5.67
CA GLN A 121 -0.36 -26.20 6.66
C GLN A 121 -0.10 -27.71 6.65
N ARG A 122 0.04 -28.31 5.46
CA ARG A 122 0.25 -29.75 5.31
C ARG A 122 1.67 -30.19 5.67
N PHE A 123 2.68 -29.41 5.29
CA PHE A 123 4.08 -29.85 5.37
C PHE A 123 4.95 -28.99 6.31
N GLY A 124 4.40 -27.96 6.94
CA GLY A 124 5.11 -27.11 7.88
C GLY A 124 5.68 -27.85 9.08
N GLY A 125 5.07 -28.98 9.47
CA GLY A 125 5.58 -29.86 10.52
C GLY A 125 6.97 -30.45 10.21
N ALA A 126 7.35 -30.57 8.94
CA ALA A 126 8.67 -31.07 8.55
C ALA A 126 9.83 -30.17 9.02
N PHE A 127 9.57 -28.87 9.27
CA PHE A 127 10.55 -27.94 9.82
C PHE A 127 10.75 -28.09 11.35
N LEU A 128 9.94 -28.94 11.99
CA LEU A 128 10.02 -29.25 13.43
C LEU A 128 10.56 -30.66 13.70
N ASP A 129 10.93 -31.39 12.64
CA ASP A 129 11.35 -32.79 12.72
C ASP A 129 12.51 -32.96 13.71
N PRO A 130 12.38 -33.87 14.70
CA PRO A 130 13.39 -34.07 15.73
C PRO A 130 14.61 -34.86 15.27
N ASN A 131 14.60 -35.50 14.09
CA ASN A 131 15.69 -36.33 13.62
C ASN A 131 16.94 -35.50 13.23
N PRO A 132 18.09 -35.63 13.91
CA PRO A 132 19.31 -34.90 13.57
C PRO A 132 19.83 -35.20 12.15
N ASP A 133 19.63 -36.42 11.64
CA ASP A 133 20.10 -36.82 10.30
C ASP A 133 19.39 -36.01 9.21
N PHE A 134 18.15 -35.57 9.45
CA PHE A 134 17.41 -34.70 8.54
C PHE A 134 18.12 -33.35 8.34
N TRP A 135 18.77 -32.86 9.39
CA TRP A 135 19.44 -31.57 9.43
C TRP A 135 20.93 -31.65 9.10
N SER A 136 21.46 -32.86 8.91
CA SER A 136 22.82 -33.06 8.40
C SER A 136 22.96 -32.61 6.94
N ASP A 137 21.87 -32.60 6.17
CA ASP A 137 21.84 -32.07 4.81
C ASP A 137 21.86 -30.52 4.81
N PRO A 138 22.90 -29.88 4.25
CA PRO A 138 22.99 -28.42 4.19
C PRO A 138 21.82 -27.76 3.46
N ARG A 139 21.14 -28.47 2.55
CA ARG A 139 19.93 -27.97 1.87
C ARG A 139 18.78 -27.75 2.83
N ASN A 140 18.64 -28.60 3.85
CA ASN A 140 17.57 -28.47 4.84
C ASN A 140 17.83 -27.33 5.82
N LEU A 141 19.09 -27.14 6.24
CA LEU A 141 19.47 -25.96 7.02
C LEU A 141 19.16 -24.66 6.27
N ARG A 142 19.55 -24.58 5.00
CA ARG A 142 19.21 -23.42 4.15
C ARG A 142 17.70 -23.24 4.00
N ALA A 143 16.97 -24.33 3.80
CA ALA A 143 15.52 -24.29 3.68
C ALA A 143 14.84 -23.76 4.95
N ALA A 144 15.33 -24.12 6.14
CA ALA A 144 14.83 -23.59 7.40
C ALA A 144 15.04 -22.07 7.49
N ALA A 145 16.24 -21.58 7.14
CA ALA A 145 16.52 -20.14 7.09
C ALA A 145 15.59 -19.41 6.10
N LEU A 146 15.47 -19.92 4.86
CA LEU A 146 14.61 -19.36 3.83
C LEU A 146 13.14 -19.34 4.24
N PHE A 147 12.68 -20.41 4.87
CA PHE A 147 11.31 -20.51 5.37
C PHE A 147 11.02 -19.44 6.42
N ALA A 148 11.91 -19.27 7.41
CA ALA A 148 11.78 -18.20 8.40
C ALA A 148 11.82 -16.81 7.75
N LEU A 149 12.81 -16.53 6.89
CA LEU A 149 12.93 -15.27 6.14
C LEU A 149 11.75 -14.99 5.19
N SER A 150 10.90 -15.99 4.92
CA SER A 150 9.67 -15.84 4.13
C SER A 150 8.41 -15.70 4.99
N GLY A 151 8.55 -15.54 6.31
CA GLY A 151 7.43 -15.42 7.26
C GLY A 151 7.05 -16.71 7.99
N GLY A 152 7.88 -17.76 7.92
CA GLY A 152 7.70 -18.98 8.70
C GLY A 152 7.89 -18.75 10.22
N PRO A 153 7.28 -19.60 11.08
CA PRO A 153 7.33 -19.43 12.53
C PRO A 153 8.76 -19.60 13.09
N PRO A 154 9.16 -18.79 14.10
CA PRO A 154 10.49 -18.86 14.71
C PRO A 154 10.79 -20.18 15.43
N ALA A 155 9.73 -20.93 15.81
CA ALA A 155 9.85 -22.21 16.50
C ALA A 155 10.71 -23.24 15.72
N ALA A 156 10.68 -23.19 14.38
CA ALA A 156 11.52 -24.05 13.53
C ALA A 156 13.01 -23.82 13.79
N LEU A 157 13.45 -22.55 13.79
CA LEU A 157 14.85 -22.22 14.00
C LEU A 157 15.30 -22.40 15.45
N ARG A 158 14.44 -22.09 16.43
CA ARG A 158 14.76 -22.36 17.86
C ARG A 158 14.96 -23.84 18.12
N GLY A 159 14.06 -24.67 17.60
CA GLY A 159 14.14 -26.12 17.74
C GLY A 159 15.41 -26.67 17.10
N LEU A 160 15.78 -26.16 15.94
CA LEU A 160 16.98 -26.54 15.21
C LEU A 160 18.27 -26.19 15.99
N LEU A 161 18.41 -24.94 16.46
CA LEU A 161 19.58 -24.50 17.23
C LEU A 161 19.76 -25.24 18.57
N GLY A 162 18.68 -25.71 19.18
CA GLY A 162 18.74 -26.45 20.44
C GLY A 162 19.09 -27.94 20.31
N ARG A 163 19.04 -28.51 19.09
CA ARG A 163 19.16 -29.96 18.87
C ARG A 163 20.32 -30.36 17.97
N VAL A 164 20.72 -29.47 17.05
CA VAL A 164 21.72 -29.76 16.02
C VAL A 164 22.93 -28.88 16.26
N ASN A 165 24.13 -29.48 16.28
CA ASN A 165 25.37 -28.71 16.33
C ASN A 165 25.62 -28.09 14.95
N ILE A 166 25.27 -26.81 14.80
CA ILE A 166 25.48 -26.03 13.59
C ILE A 166 26.66 -25.09 13.85
N GLU A 167 27.60 -25.03 12.90
CA GLU A 167 28.82 -24.24 13.01
C GLU A 167 29.00 -23.32 11.78
N GLY A 168 29.94 -22.38 11.89
CA GLY A 168 30.31 -21.47 10.80
C GLY A 168 29.15 -20.59 10.30
N ASP A 169 29.19 -20.28 9.01
CA ASP A 169 28.21 -19.39 8.37
C ASP A 169 26.78 -19.90 8.46
N ALA A 170 26.58 -21.22 8.43
CA ALA A 170 25.25 -21.82 8.59
C ALA A 170 24.63 -21.43 9.94
N LYS A 171 25.41 -21.40 11.01
CA LYS A 171 24.95 -20.96 12.33
C LYS A 171 24.58 -19.48 12.30
N THR A 172 25.45 -18.64 11.76
CA THR A 172 25.25 -17.20 11.64
C THR A 172 23.99 -16.85 10.85
N ILE A 173 23.74 -17.56 9.74
CA ILE A 173 22.53 -17.41 8.92
C ILE A 173 21.28 -17.77 9.72
N ILE A 174 21.28 -18.90 10.42
CA ILE A 174 20.11 -19.36 11.20
C ILE A 174 19.82 -18.42 12.37
N GLU A 175 20.85 -18.00 13.11
CA GLU A 175 20.70 -17.04 14.21
C GLU A 175 20.23 -15.67 13.70
N GLY A 176 20.78 -15.20 12.57
CA GLY A 176 20.37 -13.94 11.95
C GLY A 176 18.93 -13.98 11.44
N ALA A 177 18.53 -15.07 10.79
CA ALA A 177 17.16 -15.29 10.34
C ALA A 177 16.19 -15.38 11.52
N LEU A 178 16.56 -16.05 12.61
CA LEU A 178 15.78 -16.12 13.83
C LEU A 178 15.60 -14.73 14.46
N ALA A 179 16.68 -13.97 14.59
CA ALA A 179 16.63 -12.60 15.10
C ALA A 179 15.71 -11.72 14.25
N TYR A 180 15.76 -11.86 12.92
CA TYR A 180 14.90 -11.12 12.00
C TYR A 180 13.41 -11.41 12.23
N VAL A 181 13.01 -12.68 12.27
CA VAL A 181 11.59 -13.05 12.47
C VAL A 181 11.08 -12.77 13.89
N GLU A 182 11.98 -12.65 14.86
CA GLU A 182 11.65 -12.23 16.24
C GLU A 182 11.69 -10.71 16.42
N ASN A 183 11.84 -9.95 15.33
CA ASN A 183 11.92 -8.49 15.35
C ASN A 183 13.11 -7.93 16.15
N ARG A 184 14.18 -8.71 16.33
CA ARG A 184 15.47 -8.29 16.91
C ARG A 184 16.37 -7.70 15.82
N GLN A 185 15.92 -6.59 15.22
CA GLN A 185 16.47 -6.07 13.95
C GLN A 185 17.96 -5.71 14.02
N LYS A 186 18.44 -5.16 15.15
CA LYS A 186 19.87 -4.83 15.34
C LYS A 186 20.75 -6.08 15.27
N GLU A 187 20.38 -7.12 16.00
CA GLU A 187 21.12 -8.39 16.01
C GLU A 187 21.02 -9.12 14.66
N ALA A 188 19.83 -9.13 14.05
CA ALA A 188 19.64 -9.69 12.72
C ALA A 188 20.56 -9.02 11.70
N ARG A 189 20.63 -7.69 11.73
CA ARG A 189 21.55 -6.90 10.91
C ARG A 189 23.00 -7.27 11.17
N GLU A 190 23.45 -7.27 12.42
CA GLU A 190 24.83 -7.58 12.78
C GLU A 190 25.26 -8.95 12.24
N LYS A 191 24.42 -9.97 12.42
CA LYS A 191 24.70 -11.34 11.97
C LYS A 191 24.63 -11.49 10.45
N LEU A 192 23.58 -10.97 9.82
CA LEU A 192 23.36 -11.19 8.39
C LEU A 192 24.29 -10.35 7.51
N SER A 193 24.69 -9.16 7.96
CA SER A 193 25.59 -8.28 7.21
C SER A 193 27.06 -8.69 7.31
N SER A 194 27.45 -9.51 8.30
CA SER A 194 28.82 -10.04 8.43
C SER A 194 29.12 -11.20 7.48
N LEU A 195 28.12 -11.74 6.80
CA LEU A 195 28.26 -12.90 5.91
C LEU A 195 28.95 -12.51 4.60
N ASP A 196 29.80 -13.39 4.07
CA ASP A 196 30.31 -13.26 2.70
C ASP A 196 29.28 -13.85 1.73
N PHE A 197 28.73 -13.00 0.86
CA PHE A 197 27.81 -13.45 -0.19
C PHE A 197 28.55 -14.11 -1.37
N ARG A 198 29.87 -13.99 -1.47
CA ARG A 198 30.66 -14.59 -2.56
C ARG A 198 30.72 -16.11 -2.37
N GLY A 199 30.18 -16.85 -3.33
CA GLY A 199 30.10 -18.31 -3.25
C GLY A 199 28.87 -18.84 -2.49
N MET A 200 28.03 -17.96 -1.95
CA MET A 200 26.72 -18.33 -1.42
C MET A 200 25.76 -18.69 -2.56
N GLU A 201 24.84 -19.62 -2.30
CA GLU A 201 23.77 -19.94 -3.24
C GLU A 201 22.93 -18.67 -3.54
N PRO A 202 22.69 -18.31 -4.83
CA PRO A 202 22.06 -17.04 -5.19
C PRO A 202 20.71 -16.79 -4.54
N GLY A 203 19.85 -17.81 -4.45
CA GLY A 203 18.54 -17.70 -3.82
C GLY A 203 18.63 -17.30 -2.34
N LEU A 204 19.47 -17.97 -1.57
CA LEU A 204 19.72 -17.62 -0.17
C LEU A 204 20.31 -16.21 -0.02
N ALA A 205 21.32 -15.89 -0.82
CA ALA A 205 21.94 -14.56 -0.80
C ALA A 205 20.91 -13.47 -1.11
N ALA A 206 20.02 -13.71 -2.08
CA ALA A 206 18.97 -12.76 -2.45
C ALA A 206 17.96 -12.53 -1.30
N HIS A 207 17.55 -13.59 -0.59
CA HIS A 207 16.63 -13.46 0.55
C HIS A 207 17.28 -12.70 1.72
N ILE A 208 18.56 -12.98 2.02
CA ILE A 208 19.29 -12.25 3.06
C ILE A 208 19.43 -10.78 2.69
N ASN A 209 19.78 -10.47 1.43
CA ASN A 209 19.86 -9.09 0.95
C ASN A 209 18.49 -8.38 0.99
N LEU A 210 17.39 -9.08 0.65
CA LEU A 210 16.05 -8.51 0.78
C LEU A 210 15.71 -8.18 2.25
N ALA A 211 16.03 -9.08 3.19
CA ALA A 211 15.83 -8.86 4.61
C ALA A 211 16.68 -7.70 5.13
N LEU A 212 17.97 -7.63 4.77
CA LEU A 212 18.84 -6.50 5.11
C LEU A 212 18.33 -5.17 4.54
N GLY A 213 17.83 -5.17 3.30
CA GLY A 213 17.18 -4.01 2.69
C GLY A 213 15.97 -3.52 3.49
N GLN A 214 15.14 -4.45 3.98
CA GLN A 214 13.99 -4.13 4.82
C GLN A 214 14.39 -3.64 6.22
N ILE A 215 15.43 -4.20 6.81
CA ILE A 215 15.96 -3.73 8.10
C ILE A 215 16.44 -2.28 7.99
N ASP A 216 17.16 -1.96 6.91
CA ASP A 216 17.78 -0.65 6.73
C ASP A 216 16.88 0.43 6.15
N GLN A 217 15.70 0.10 5.66
CA GLN A 217 14.89 1.02 4.86
C GLN A 217 14.57 2.34 5.56
N LEU A 218 14.45 2.33 6.90
CA LEU A 218 14.12 3.52 7.69
C LEU A 218 15.38 4.27 8.14
N ASP A 219 16.34 3.55 8.75
CA ASP A 219 17.50 4.18 9.40
C ASP A 219 18.67 4.41 8.43
N ASN A 220 18.85 3.56 7.42
CA ASN A 220 19.97 3.57 6.48
C ASN A 220 19.51 3.41 5.02
N PRO A 221 18.65 4.30 4.48
CA PRO A 221 17.97 4.07 3.20
C PRO A 221 18.91 3.89 2.00
N LYS A 222 20.07 4.56 1.99
CA LYS A 222 21.10 4.37 0.95
C LYS A 222 21.71 2.96 0.99
N GLN A 223 21.92 2.43 2.19
CA GLN A 223 22.46 1.08 2.35
C GLN A 223 21.39 0.02 2.04
N ALA A 224 20.14 0.28 2.42
CA ALA A 224 18.99 -0.53 2.01
C ALA A 224 18.93 -0.68 0.49
N ILE A 225 19.04 0.42 -0.26
CA ILE A 225 19.08 0.38 -1.74
C ILE A 225 20.17 -0.56 -2.24
N GLY A 226 21.39 -0.48 -1.70
CA GLY A 226 22.49 -1.36 -2.12
C GLY A 226 22.24 -2.84 -1.84
N PHE A 227 21.50 -3.18 -0.78
CA PHE A 227 21.06 -4.56 -0.54
C PHE A 227 19.93 -4.98 -1.50
N LEU A 228 18.96 -4.11 -1.75
CA LEU A 228 17.84 -4.40 -2.67
C LEU A 228 18.32 -4.56 -4.14
N ASP A 229 19.29 -3.77 -4.57
CA ASP A 229 19.99 -3.93 -5.86
C ASP A 229 20.54 -5.36 -5.99
N ARG A 230 21.28 -5.83 -4.97
CA ARG A 230 21.85 -7.18 -4.96
C ARG A 230 20.77 -8.25 -4.96
N ALA A 231 19.70 -8.08 -4.18
CA ALA A 231 18.59 -9.03 -4.16
C ALA A 231 17.96 -9.20 -5.55
N ARG A 232 17.74 -8.09 -6.28
CA ARG A 232 17.21 -8.10 -7.66
C ARG A 232 18.15 -8.78 -8.64
N LEU A 233 19.46 -8.53 -8.53
CA LEU A 233 20.46 -9.12 -9.43
C LEU A 233 20.68 -10.62 -9.16
N LEU A 234 20.53 -11.06 -7.91
CA LEU A 234 20.73 -12.46 -7.52
C LEU A 234 19.50 -13.34 -7.80
N ALA A 235 18.28 -12.81 -7.73
CA ALA A 235 17.05 -13.55 -7.95
C ALA A 235 16.07 -12.81 -8.89
N PRO A 236 16.42 -12.61 -10.17
CA PRO A 236 15.54 -11.97 -11.14
C PRO A 236 14.36 -12.87 -11.54
N GLY A 237 13.25 -12.26 -11.98
CA GLY A 237 12.10 -12.94 -12.56
C GLY A 237 11.16 -13.61 -11.56
N GLY A 238 11.28 -13.29 -10.28
CA GLY A 238 10.51 -13.88 -9.19
C GLY A 238 10.05 -12.88 -8.15
N LEU A 239 9.44 -13.40 -7.09
CA LEU A 239 8.85 -12.54 -6.04
C LEU A 239 9.89 -11.71 -5.29
N ILE A 240 11.15 -12.16 -5.24
CA ILE A 240 12.24 -11.40 -4.61
C ILE A 240 12.57 -10.13 -5.40
N GLU A 241 12.71 -10.22 -6.73
CA GLU A 241 12.91 -9.03 -7.57
C GLU A 241 11.71 -8.08 -7.47
N GLU A 242 10.48 -8.62 -7.50
CA GLU A 242 9.24 -7.85 -7.38
C GLU A 242 9.17 -7.08 -6.05
N ALA A 243 9.44 -7.75 -4.93
CA ALA A 243 9.41 -7.14 -3.61
C ALA A 243 10.51 -6.09 -3.45
N ALA A 244 11.71 -6.38 -3.96
CA ALA A 244 12.81 -5.44 -3.93
C ALA A 244 12.51 -4.18 -4.77
N LEU A 245 11.94 -4.33 -5.98
CA LEU A 245 11.51 -3.20 -6.80
C LEU A 245 10.49 -2.30 -6.07
N ARG A 246 9.47 -2.89 -5.43
CA ARG A 246 8.46 -2.11 -4.69
C ARG A 246 9.04 -1.28 -3.56
N LEU A 247 10.10 -1.76 -2.92
CA LEU A 247 10.79 -1.05 -1.85
C LEU A 247 11.75 0.00 -2.44
N GLU A 248 12.56 -0.41 -3.40
CA GLU A 248 13.67 0.37 -3.92
C GLU A 248 13.23 1.62 -4.68
N VAL A 249 12.13 1.56 -5.43
CA VAL A 249 11.55 2.74 -6.12
C VAL A 249 11.31 3.88 -5.14
N LEU A 250 10.69 3.57 -4.00
CA LEU A 250 10.29 4.58 -3.01
C LEU A 250 11.51 5.10 -2.24
N LEU A 251 12.46 4.21 -1.92
CA LEU A 251 13.71 4.59 -1.25
C LEU A 251 14.57 5.47 -2.16
N ALA A 252 14.66 5.15 -3.46
CA ALA A 252 15.42 5.93 -4.43
C ALA A 252 14.89 7.36 -4.52
N ASP A 253 13.57 7.55 -4.62
CA ASP A 253 12.96 8.89 -4.57
C ASP A 253 13.26 9.59 -3.23
N GLN A 254 13.10 8.89 -2.10
CA GLN A 254 13.35 9.45 -0.77
C GLN A 254 14.79 9.95 -0.57
N VAL A 255 15.79 9.28 -1.16
CA VAL A 255 17.20 9.69 -1.04
C VAL A 255 17.65 10.64 -2.15
N GLY A 256 16.72 11.19 -2.94
CA GLY A 256 17.00 12.17 -3.98
C GLY A 256 17.62 11.57 -5.24
N GLN A 257 17.25 10.34 -5.60
CA GLN A 257 17.65 9.66 -6.84
C GLN A 257 16.44 9.37 -7.76
N PRO A 258 15.73 10.40 -8.23
CA PRO A 258 14.48 10.23 -8.99
C PRO A 258 14.68 9.49 -10.32
N ASP A 259 15.80 9.69 -11.01
CA ASP A 259 16.08 8.98 -12.27
C ASP A 259 16.26 7.46 -12.04
N LYS A 260 16.84 7.07 -10.89
CA LYS A 260 16.92 5.66 -10.49
C LYS A 260 15.52 5.12 -10.16
N ALA A 261 14.72 5.87 -9.40
CA ALA A 261 13.34 5.50 -9.10
C ALA A 261 12.51 5.29 -10.38
N ASP A 262 12.66 6.17 -11.37
CA ASP A 262 11.98 6.09 -12.67
C ASP A 262 12.35 4.81 -13.43
N GLY A 263 13.64 4.48 -13.49
CA GLY A 263 14.12 3.25 -14.13
C GLY A 263 13.60 1.98 -13.45
N LEU A 264 13.63 1.96 -12.11
CA LEU A 264 13.11 0.84 -11.32
C LEU A 264 11.60 0.70 -11.46
N ALA A 265 10.85 1.81 -11.47
CA ALA A 265 9.40 1.79 -11.60
C ALA A 265 8.97 1.29 -12.98
N ARG A 266 9.68 1.68 -14.05
CA ARG A 266 9.45 1.10 -15.39
C ARG A 266 9.67 -0.40 -15.40
N GLN A 267 10.79 -0.86 -14.84
CA GLN A 267 11.07 -2.29 -14.75
C GLN A 267 9.99 -3.04 -13.98
N TYR A 268 9.42 -2.43 -12.92
CA TYR A 268 8.30 -3.01 -12.20
C TYR A 268 7.06 -3.14 -13.09
N PHE A 269 6.60 -2.06 -13.72
CA PHE A 269 5.37 -2.10 -14.51
C PHE A 269 5.50 -2.97 -15.76
N ASP A 270 6.69 -3.04 -16.38
CA ASP A 270 6.91 -3.90 -17.54
C ASP A 270 6.85 -5.40 -17.20
N ARG A 271 7.28 -5.80 -15.99
CA ARG A 271 7.40 -7.22 -15.61
C ARG A 271 6.32 -7.72 -14.66
N TYR A 272 5.83 -6.85 -13.78
CA TYR A 272 5.05 -7.21 -12.60
C TYR A 272 3.74 -6.41 -12.51
N ALA A 273 3.26 -5.79 -13.59
CA ALA A 273 1.96 -5.11 -13.62
C ALA A 273 0.76 -6.00 -13.27
N SER A 274 0.88 -7.32 -13.47
CA SER A 274 -0.14 -8.31 -13.08
C SER A 274 0.04 -8.85 -11.66
N SER A 275 1.15 -8.55 -10.98
CA SER A 275 1.46 -9.05 -9.62
C SER A 275 0.28 -8.85 -8.67
N ALA A 276 0.08 -9.79 -7.75
CA ALA A 276 -0.93 -9.63 -6.70
C ALA A 276 -0.69 -8.38 -5.82
N TYR A 277 0.51 -7.80 -5.84
CA TYR A 277 0.88 -6.60 -5.11
C TYR A 277 0.85 -5.31 -5.97
N ALA A 278 0.52 -5.42 -7.26
CA ALA A 278 0.59 -4.31 -8.21
C ALA A 278 -0.31 -3.13 -7.82
N ASP A 279 -1.48 -3.40 -7.25
CA ASP A 279 -2.45 -2.37 -6.86
C ASP A 279 -1.93 -1.52 -5.70
N ASN A 280 -1.38 -2.17 -4.67
CA ASN A 280 -0.71 -1.50 -3.57
C ASN A 280 0.49 -0.69 -4.07
N PHE A 281 1.28 -1.27 -4.98
CA PHE A 281 2.43 -0.57 -5.54
C PHE A 281 2.01 0.66 -6.36
N ARG A 282 0.99 0.58 -7.22
CA ARG A 282 0.46 1.75 -7.95
C ARG A 282 0.07 2.88 -7.00
N ALA A 283 -0.61 2.53 -5.90
CA ALA A 283 -0.97 3.51 -4.88
C ALA A 283 0.26 4.15 -4.21
N ARG A 284 1.33 3.40 -3.92
CA ARG A 284 2.56 3.95 -3.33
C ARG A 284 3.39 4.75 -4.35
N PHE A 285 3.49 4.26 -5.57
CA PHE A 285 4.10 4.95 -6.71
C PHE A 285 3.48 6.34 -6.92
N ALA A 286 2.15 6.41 -7.04
CA ALA A 286 1.46 7.69 -7.18
C ALA A 286 1.65 8.62 -5.97
N ALA A 287 1.99 8.09 -4.78
CA ALA A 287 2.23 8.91 -3.60
C ALA A 287 3.61 9.56 -3.66
N ALA A 288 4.64 8.77 -4.00
CA ALA A 288 6.00 9.26 -4.19
C ALA A 288 6.08 10.31 -5.31
N TYR A 289 5.40 10.07 -6.43
CA TYR A 289 5.40 11.01 -7.56
C TYR A 289 4.65 12.31 -7.24
N ALA A 290 3.62 12.26 -6.38
CA ALA A 290 2.94 13.45 -5.89
C ALA A 290 3.81 14.31 -4.93
N ASP A 291 4.88 13.74 -4.38
CA ASP A 291 5.86 14.43 -3.51
C ASP A 291 7.02 15.08 -4.28
N ARG A 292 7.07 14.93 -5.61
CA ARG A 292 8.12 15.54 -6.41
C ARG A 292 7.97 17.08 -6.49
N PRO A 293 9.08 17.80 -6.72
CA PRO A 293 9.09 19.26 -6.73
C PRO A 293 8.08 19.88 -7.70
N THR A 294 7.47 21.00 -7.31
CA THR A 294 6.48 21.72 -8.12
C THR A 294 7.06 22.19 -9.46
N ALA A 295 8.35 22.55 -9.49
CA ALA A 295 9.07 22.98 -10.68
C ALA A 295 9.15 21.89 -11.77
N ASP A 296 9.07 20.61 -11.37
CA ASP A 296 9.17 19.47 -12.27
C ASP A 296 7.79 18.88 -12.62
N ALA A 297 6.70 19.59 -12.38
CA ALA A 297 5.33 19.10 -12.56
C ALA A 297 5.11 18.41 -13.92
N LYS A 298 5.44 19.12 -15.02
CA LYS A 298 5.32 18.59 -16.38
C LYS A 298 6.18 17.37 -16.65
N LYS A 299 7.45 17.41 -16.21
CA LYS A 299 8.37 16.27 -16.32
C LYS A 299 7.81 15.07 -15.56
N THR A 300 7.35 15.28 -14.34
CA THR A 300 6.82 14.23 -13.45
C THR A 300 5.62 13.51 -14.07
N VAL A 301 4.65 14.24 -14.64
CA VAL A 301 3.48 13.65 -15.29
C VAL A 301 3.88 12.90 -16.57
N ALA A 302 4.72 13.51 -17.42
CA ALA A 302 5.19 12.87 -18.64
C ALA A 302 5.95 11.56 -18.34
N THR A 303 6.82 11.59 -17.33
CA THR A 303 7.57 10.41 -16.87
C THR A 303 6.64 9.34 -16.28
N ALA A 304 5.66 9.72 -15.45
CA ALA A 304 4.69 8.77 -14.92
C ALA A 304 3.88 8.09 -16.04
N MET A 305 3.51 8.84 -17.09
CA MET A 305 2.79 8.33 -18.25
C MET A 305 3.63 7.38 -19.11
N ASP A 306 4.91 7.70 -19.28
CA ASP A 306 5.86 6.87 -20.00
C ASP A 306 6.16 5.57 -19.24
N ILE A 307 6.39 5.64 -17.92
CA ILE A 307 6.59 4.48 -17.04
C ILE A 307 5.38 3.54 -17.04
N THR A 308 4.17 4.08 -17.12
CA THR A 308 2.93 3.31 -17.08
C THR A 308 2.36 2.99 -18.46
N ALA A 309 3.11 3.21 -19.55
CA ALA A 309 2.61 3.10 -20.92
C ALA A 309 2.01 1.72 -21.25
N ASN A 310 2.55 0.64 -20.67
CA ASN A 310 2.12 -0.74 -20.88
C ASN A 310 0.91 -1.17 -20.01
N LEU A 311 0.43 -0.30 -19.11
CA LEU A 311 -0.79 -0.55 -18.36
C LEU A 311 -2.03 -0.30 -19.23
N ASP A 312 -3.14 -0.96 -18.88
CA ASP A 312 -4.44 -0.63 -19.45
C ASP A 312 -4.85 0.82 -19.13
N ALA A 313 -5.68 1.41 -20.00
CA ALA A 313 -6.09 2.80 -19.88
C ALA A 313 -6.72 3.15 -18.51
N PRO A 314 -7.61 2.31 -17.91
CA PRO A 314 -8.15 2.56 -16.58
C PRO A 314 -7.08 2.62 -15.49
N LYS A 315 -6.06 1.73 -15.51
CA LYS A 315 -4.97 1.78 -14.53
C LYS A 315 -4.10 3.02 -14.72
N ARG A 316 -3.78 3.41 -15.95
CA ARG A 316 -3.03 4.66 -16.24
C ARG A 316 -3.77 5.88 -15.71
N LEU A 317 -5.07 5.96 -15.99
CA LEU A 317 -5.92 7.02 -15.47
C LEU A 317 -5.97 7.02 -13.92
N SER A 318 -6.07 5.84 -13.30
CA SER A 318 -6.08 5.73 -11.83
C SER A 318 -4.79 6.29 -11.20
N VAL A 319 -3.64 6.11 -11.86
CA VAL A 319 -2.37 6.68 -11.41
C VAL A 319 -2.39 8.21 -11.52
N LEU A 320 -2.82 8.76 -12.66
CA LEU A 320 -2.94 10.21 -12.85
C LEU A 320 -3.88 10.84 -11.83
N LEU A 321 -5.06 10.27 -11.61
CA LEU A 321 -6.03 10.76 -10.62
C LEU A 321 -5.47 10.70 -9.20
N ALA A 322 -4.73 9.64 -8.85
CA ALA A 322 -4.10 9.52 -7.54
C ALA A 322 -2.98 10.54 -7.35
N VAL A 323 -2.16 10.81 -8.38
CA VAL A 323 -1.14 11.87 -8.35
C VAL A 323 -1.81 13.24 -8.23
N ALA A 324 -2.79 13.53 -9.07
CA ALA A 324 -3.52 14.80 -9.11
C ALA A 324 -4.15 15.14 -7.77
N ARG A 325 -4.87 14.19 -7.18
CA ARG A 325 -5.54 14.35 -5.87
C ARG A 325 -4.55 14.62 -4.75
N ARG A 326 -3.47 13.84 -4.68
CA ARG A 326 -2.47 13.99 -3.62
C ARG A 326 -1.69 15.29 -3.75
N ALA A 327 -1.31 15.65 -4.97
CA ALA A 327 -0.67 16.93 -5.26
C ALA A 327 -1.58 18.10 -4.85
N LEU A 328 -2.88 18.04 -5.16
CA LEU A 328 -3.88 19.04 -4.77
C LEU A 328 -3.93 19.21 -3.26
N VAL A 329 -4.13 18.11 -2.52
CA VAL A 329 -4.24 18.11 -1.06
C VAL A 329 -2.95 18.63 -0.39
N LYS A 330 -1.79 18.36 -0.98
CA LYS A 330 -0.48 18.85 -0.50
C LYS A 330 -0.18 20.30 -0.91
N GLY A 331 -1.04 20.94 -1.71
CA GLY A 331 -0.84 22.30 -2.21
C GLY A 331 0.12 22.41 -3.41
N ASN A 332 0.51 21.29 -4.02
CA ASN A 332 1.27 21.27 -5.27
C ASN A 332 0.33 21.46 -6.47
N MET A 333 -0.20 22.69 -6.59
CA MET A 333 -1.17 23.05 -7.65
C MET A 333 -0.65 22.81 -9.07
N PRO A 334 0.61 23.15 -9.44
CA PRO A 334 1.11 22.89 -10.79
C PRO A 334 1.11 21.41 -11.18
N LEU A 335 1.52 20.52 -10.26
CA LEU A 335 1.51 19.09 -10.51
C LEU A 335 0.09 18.53 -10.60
N SER A 336 -0.81 19.00 -9.73
CA SER A 336 -2.22 18.60 -9.79
C SER A 336 -2.89 19.02 -11.10
N ALA A 337 -2.64 20.25 -11.55
CA ALA A 337 -3.18 20.78 -12.79
C ALA A 337 -2.67 19.99 -14.01
N GLU A 338 -1.37 19.67 -14.06
CA GLU A 338 -0.81 18.89 -15.16
C GLU A 338 -1.34 17.45 -15.18
N ALA A 339 -1.38 16.78 -14.03
CA ALA A 339 -1.87 15.40 -13.95
C ALA A 339 -3.36 15.30 -14.30
N SER A 340 -4.15 16.30 -13.90
CA SER A 340 -5.58 16.36 -14.22
C SER A 340 -5.81 16.69 -15.69
N ARG A 341 -5.01 17.58 -16.29
CA ARG A 341 -5.06 17.89 -17.71
C ARG A 341 -4.83 16.64 -18.56
N GLU A 342 -3.80 15.86 -18.21
CA GLU A 342 -3.54 14.58 -18.86
C GLU A 342 -4.70 13.59 -18.62
N ALA A 343 -5.25 13.52 -17.40
CA ALA A 343 -6.36 12.64 -17.08
C ALA A 343 -7.64 12.93 -17.89
N VAL A 344 -7.94 14.21 -18.18
CA VAL A 344 -9.09 14.60 -19.00
C VAL A 344 -8.99 14.12 -20.45
N THR A 345 -7.78 13.81 -20.96
CA THR A 345 -7.59 13.27 -22.31
C THR A 345 -8.14 11.84 -22.49
N PHE A 346 -8.43 11.13 -21.39
CA PHE A 346 -9.01 9.79 -21.40
C PHE A 346 -10.52 9.87 -21.67
N THR A 347 -10.92 10.04 -22.92
CA THR A 347 -12.33 10.25 -23.33
C THR A 347 -13.25 9.08 -22.96
N GLU A 348 -12.71 7.86 -22.99
CA GLU A 348 -13.43 6.62 -22.66
C GLU A 348 -13.50 6.33 -21.14
N ALA A 349 -12.99 7.23 -20.29
CA ALA A 349 -13.01 7.07 -18.84
C ALA A 349 -14.44 6.95 -18.29
N ALA A 350 -14.64 6.20 -17.20
CA ALA A 350 -15.96 6.07 -16.60
C ALA A 350 -16.46 7.42 -16.04
N PRO A 351 -17.79 7.65 -15.93
CA PRO A 351 -18.31 8.92 -15.43
C PRO A 351 -17.72 9.39 -14.08
N PRO A 352 -17.52 8.52 -13.06
CA PRO A 352 -16.85 8.91 -11.81
C PRO A 352 -15.39 9.33 -11.96
N GLU A 353 -14.66 8.77 -12.92
CA GLU A 353 -13.27 9.13 -13.19
C GLU A 353 -13.18 10.49 -13.90
N ARG A 354 -14.06 10.73 -14.88
CA ARG A 354 -14.17 12.03 -15.54
C ARG A 354 -14.56 13.14 -14.57
N ALA A 355 -15.53 12.89 -13.69
CA ALA A 355 -15.93 13.83 -12.64
C ALA A 355 -14.75 14.22 -11.73
N ARG A 356 -13.94 13.23 -11.32
CA ARG A 356 -12.73 13.47 -10.52
C ARG A 356 -11.64 14.22 -11.29
N ALA A 357 -11.39 13.86 -12.55
CA ALA A 357 -10.42 14.56 -13.39
C ALA A 357 -10.77 16.06 -13.53
N LEU A 358 -12.05 16.35 -13.81
CA LEU A 358 -12.56 17.73 -13.87
C LEU A 358 -12.43 18.45 -12.54
N LEU A 359 -12.83 17.80 -11.43
CA LEU A 359 -12.71 18.37 -10.09
C LEU A 359 -11.27 18.78 -9.78
N TYR A 360 -10.30 17.89 -10.00
CA TYR A 360 -8.90 18.20 -9.70
C TYR A 360 -8.33 19.26 -10.64
N SER A 361 -8.74 19.28 -11.91
CA SER A 361 -8.34 20.31 -12.88
C SER A 361 -8.82 21.70 -12.46
N VAL A 362 -10.09 21.84 -12.08
CA VAL A 362 -10.64 23.15 -11.67
C VAL A 362 -10.09 23.57 -10.31
N ALA A 363 -10.03 22.64 -9.34
CA ALA A 363 -9.56 22.95 -7.99
C ALA A 363 -8.07 23.39 -7.96
N SER A 364 -7.25 22.87 -8.86
CA SER A 364 -5.82 23.24 -8.96
C SER A 364 -5.56 24.54 -9.72
N THR A 365 -6.58 25.11 -10.39
CA THR A 365 -6.44 26.33 -11.21
C THR A 365 -7.31 27.50 -10.72
N LEU A 366 -7.91 27.40 -9.52
CA LEU A 366 -8.81 28.42 -8.95
C LEU A 366 -8.20 29.82 -8.86
N SER A 367 -6.88 29.93 -8.68
CA SER A 367 -6.19 31.23 -8.61
C SER A 367 -6.09 31.93 -9.96
N THR A 368 -6.20 31.20 -11.07
CA THR A 368 -5.98 31.70 -12.44
C THR A 368 -7.22 31.66 -13.32
N ILE A 369 -8.17 30.76 -13.03
CA ILE A 369 -9.41 30.61 -13.78
C ILE A 369 -10.36 31.80 -13.53
N ASP A 370 -11.22 32.08 -14.52
CA ASP A 370 -12.33 33.01 -14.32
C ASP A 370 -13.32 32.44 -13.29
N TYR A 371 -13.91 33.32 -12.46
CA TYR A 371 -14.85 32.89 -11.43
C TYR A 371 -16.08 32.19 -12.03
N GLY A 372 -16.66 32.74 -13.10
CA GLY A 372 -17.84 32.19 -13.76
C GLY A 372 -17.55 30.82 -14.38
N GLU A 373 -16.40 30.68 -15.03
CA GLU A 373 -15.94 29.41 -15.59
C GLU A 373 -15.70 28.35 -14.50
N GLY A 374 -14.99 28.72 -13.42
CA GLY A 374 -14.73 27.81 -12.29
C GLY A 374 -16.02 27.36 -11.60
N ALA A 375 -16.94 28.29 -11.35
CA ALA A 375 -18.22 27.99 -10.71
C ALA A 375 -19.10 27.11 -11.60
N ALA A 376 -19.17 27.40 -12.91
CA ALA A 376 -19.91 26.59 -13.86
C ALA A 376 -19.35 25.16 -13.93
N THR A 377 -18.03 25.01 -13.96
CA THR A 377 -17.35 23.71 -13.99
C THR A 377 -17.64 22.90 -12.73
N LEU A 378 -17.52 23.52 -11.55
CA LEU A 378 -17.83 22.86 -10.27
C LEU A 378 -19.32 22.45 -10.19
N ASN A 379 -20.24 23.30 -10.68
CA ASN A 379 -21.68 23.04 -10.68
C ASN A 379 -22.08 21.89 -11.62
N ALA A 380 -21.33 21.71 -12.71
CA ALA A 380 -21.56 20.63 -13.66
C ALA A 380 -21.14 19.25 -13.12
N ILE A 381 -20.34 19.20 -12.06
CA ILE A 381 -19.90 17.94 -11.44
C ILE A 381 -21.01 17.38 -10.55
N ASP A 382 -21.58 16.25 -10.96
CA ASP A 382 -22.54 15.48 -10.17
C ASP A 382 -21.88 14.94 -8.88
N PRO A 383 -22.30 15.39 -7.69
CA PRO A 383 -21.72 14.94 -6.42
C PRO A 383 -21.96 13.45 -6.13
N THR A 384 -22.96 12.81 -6.74
CA THR A 384 -23.23 11.38 -6.54
C THR A 384 -22.18 10.49 -7.19
N LEU A 385 -21.45 11.02 -8.18
CA LEU A 385 -20.33 10.34 -8.84
C LEU A 385 -19.02 10.48 -8.05
N LEU A 386 -18.99 11.29 -6.99
CA LEU A 386 -17.79 11.55 -6.18
C LEU A 386 -17.78 10.74 -4.88
N GLN A 387 -16.60 10.26 -4.52
CA GLN A 387 -16.37 9.69 -3.19
C GLN A 387 -16.56 10.77 -2.11
N PRO A 388 -16.92 10.39 -0.86
CA PRO A 388 -17.13 11.36 0.23
C PRO A 388 -16.01 12.40 0.34
N ALA A 389 -14.76 11.94 0.35
CA ALA A 389 -13.61 12.83 0.47
C ALA A 389 -13.37 13.74 -0.76
N ASP A 390 -13.92 13.40 -1.92
CA ASP A 390 -13.85 14.26 -3.12
C ASP A 390 -15.03 15.25 -3.15
N ARG A 391 -16.16 14.93 -2.50
CA ARG A 391 -17.22 15.91 -2.24
C ARG A 391 -16.73 17.02 -1.32
N ASP A 392 -16.01 16.67 -0.26
CA ASP A 392 -15.38 17.65 0.63
C ASP A 392 -14.39 18.56 -0.12
N LEU A 393 -13.60 17.99 -1.05
CA LEU A 393 -12.69 18.77 -1.91
C LEU A 393 -13.44 19.73 -2.83
N ARG A 394 -14.57 19.30 -3.41
CA ARG A 394 -15.42 20.17 -4.24
C ARG A 394 -15.98 21.33 -3.42
N ASP A 395 -16.49 21.07 -2.23
CA ASP A 395 -17.07 22.10 -1.38
C ASP A 395 -16.00 23.08 -0.88
N ALA A 396 -14.80 22.59 -0.58
CA ALA A 396 -13.63 23.44 -0.30
C ALA A 396 -13.25 24.31 -1.50
N ALA A 397 -13.26 23.76 -2.72
CA ALA A 397 -12.99 24.51 -3.95
C ALA A 397 -14.01 25.64 -4.17
N TYR A 398 -15.30 25.40 -3.92
CA TYR A 398 -16.33 26.45 -3.94
C TYR A 398 -16.05 27.56 -2.92
N SER A 399 -15.72 27.18 -1.68
CA SER A 399 -15.43 28.17 -0.63
C SER A 399 -14.26 29.08 -1.01
N VAL A 400 -13.19 28.53 -1.59
CA VAL A 400 -12.04 29.32 -2.06
C VAL A 400 -12.45 30.23 -3.22
N LEU A 401 -13.27 29.73 -4.15
CA LEU A 401 -13.72 30.50 -5.31
C LEU A 401 -14.58 31.72 -4.90
N GLU A 402 -15.49 31.57 -3.94
CA GLU A 402 -16.27 32.68 -3.37
C GLU A 402 -15.40 33.72 -2.64
N GLN A 403 -14.36 33.27 -1.94
CA GLN A 403 -13.40 34.17 -1.30
C GLN A 403 -12.62 35.00 -2.33
N ILE A 404 -12.19 34.39 -3.44
CA ILE A 404 -11.50 35.10 -4.53
C ILE A 404 -12.41 36.18 -5.15
N LYS A 405 -13.70 35.88 -5.37
CA LYS A 405 -14.69 36.86 -5.85
C LYS A 405 -14.87 38.01 -4.86
N THR A 406 -15.05 37.67 -3.59
CA THR A 406 -15.23 38.68 -2.53
C THR A 406 -14.00 39.55 -2.37
N ALA A 407 -12.79 39.02 -2.54
CA ALA A 407 -11.55 39.80 -2.46
C ALA A 407 -11.34 40.73 -3.67
N LYS A 408 -11.79 40.33 -4.88
CA LYS A 408 -11.71 41.18 -6.09
C LYS A 408 -12.77 42.28 -6.14
N THR A 409 -13.89 42.12 -5.41
CA THR A 409 -15.02 43.08 -5.42
C THR A 409 -14.69 44.45 -4.79
N PRO A 410 -13.91 44.56 -3.68
CA PRO A 410 -13.46 45.83 -3.12
C PRO A 410 -12.59 46.68 -4.05
N GLN A 411 -11.87 46.07 -5.01
CA GLN A 411 -11.07 46.82 -5.97
C GLN A 411 -11.91 47.54 -7.04
N LEU A 412 -13.12 47.05 -7.33
CA LEU A 412 -14.03 47.64 -8.33
C LEU A 412 -14.87 48.80 -7.76
N LEU A 413 -15.08 48.86 -6.43
CA LEU A 413 -15.75 50.00 -5.79
C LEU A 413 -14.82 51.18 -5.46
N ALA A 414 -13.50 51.05 -5.67
CA ALA A 414 -12.54 52.15 -5.52
C ALA A 414 -12.31 52.98 -6.80
N GLY A 415 -13.10 52.73 -7.87
CA GLY A 415 -13.02 53.40 -9.16
C GLY A 415 -13.92 54.63 -9.33
N ALA A 416 -14.43 55.21 -8.24
CA ALA A 416 -15.01 56.55 -8.27
C ALA A 416 -13.98 57.52 -7.67
N GLU A 417 -13.46 58.43 -8.49
CA GLU A 417 -12.51 59.46 -8.07
C GLU A 417 -12.92 60.11 -6.75
N PRO A 418 -11.99 60.28 -5.79
CA PRO A 418 -12.01 61.43 -4.93
C PRO A 418 -11.02 62.44 -5.50
N ASP A 419 -11.54 63.53 -6.05
CA ASP A 419 -10.76 64.75 -6.06
C ASP A 419 -10.57 65.20 -4.60
N SER A 420 -9.29 65.28 -4.20
CA SER A 420 -8.76 66.02 -3.06
C SER A 420 -9.17 65.61 -1.63
N ALA A 421 -8.30 64.85 -0.94
CA ALA A 421 -7.55 65.31 0.25
C ALA A 421 -6.96 64.12 1.07
N SER A 422 -5.63 63.99 0.98
CA SER A 422 -4.69 63.55 2.04
C SER A 422 -5.08 62.43 3.03
N GLY A 423 -4.42 61.29 2.88
CA GLY A 423 -4.22 60.31 3.95
C GLY A 423 -3.34 59.15 3.48
N GLN A 424 -2.01 59.29 3.58
CA GLN A 424 -1.06 58.21 3.34
C GLN A 424 -1.35 57.03 4.30
N GLY A 425 -1.87 55.93 3.77
CA GLY A 425 -1.91 54.64 4.46
C GLY A 425 -0.68 53.84 4.04
N ASP A 426 0.34 53.79 4.90
CA ASP A 426 1.56 53.03 4.63
C ASP A 426 1.25 51.54 4.40
N PRO A 427 1.72 50.93 3.30
CA PRO A 427 1.55 49.49 3.03
C PRO A 427 2.16 48.59 4.11
N SER A 428 3.08 49.14 4.91
CA SER A 428 3.66 48.53 6.11
C SER A 428 2.60 48.22 7.19
N ALA A 429 1.57 49.06 7.34
CA ALA A 429 0.54 48.86 8.36
C ALA A 429 -0.44 47.72 8.00
N LEU A 430 -0.72 47.53 6.71
CA LEU A 430 -1.53 46.41 6.20
C LEU A 430 -0.77 45.08 6.27
N ALA A 431 0.51 45.08 5.92
CA ALA A 431 1.38 43.90 6.08
C ALA A 431 1.50 43.48 7.55
N SER A 432 1.73 44.44 8.46
CA SER A 432 1.81 44.19 9.90
C SER A 432 0.50 43.63 10.47
N ARG A 433 -0.65 44.07 9.95
CA ARG A 433 -1.97 43.59 10.37
C ARG A 433 -2.28 42.18 9.83
N ALA A 434 -1.83 41.87 8.61
CA ALA A 434 -1.92 40.52 8.04
C ALA A 434 -1.06 39.51 8.81
N GLU A 435 0.16 39.91 9.21
CA GLU A 435 1.03 39.06 10.04
C GLU A 435 0.46 38.81 11.45
N GLN A 436 -0.15 39.83 12.07
CA GLN A 436 -0.81 39.65 13.37
C GLN A 436 -2.03 38.71 13.30
N LEU A 437 -2.82 38.77 12.23
CA LEU A 437 -3.96 37.89 12.03
C LEU A 437 -3.53 36.44 11.75
N LEU A 438 -2.47 36.24 10.96
CA LEU A 438 -1.91 34.90 10.73
C LEU A 438 -1.32 34.29 12.02
N LYS A 439 -0.73 35.11 12.89
CA LYS A 439 -0.22 34.66 14.18
C LYS A 439 -1.35 34.28 15.15
N GLN A 440 -2.43 35.05 15.21
CA GLN A 440 -3.62 34.70 16.00
C GLN A 440 -4.25 33.38 15.56
N VAL A 441 -4.39 33.15 14.25
CA VAL A 441 -4.94 31.88 13.73
C VAL A 441 -4.00 30.71 14.03
N SER A 442 -2.68 30.91 13.98
CA SER A 442 -1.69 29.88 14.34
C SER A 442 -1.74 29.50 15.82
N ASP A 443 -1.96 30.47 16.71
CA ASP A 443 -2.02 30.24 18.15
C ASP A 443 -3.36 29.59 18.56
N ASP A 444 -4.48 29.96 17.96
CA ASP A 444 -5.78 29.29 18.16
C ASP A 444 -5.78 27.81 17.70
N LEU A 445 -5.02 27.50 16.64
CA LEU A 445 -4.84 26.12 16.17
C LEU A 445 -3.95 25.28 17.10
N LYS A 446 -3.11 25.90 17.93
CA LYS A 446 -2.31 25.21 18.96
C LYS A 446 -3.09 24.98 20.25
N VAL A 447 -3.98 25.90 20.63
CA VAL A 447 -4.83 25.76 21.82
C VAL A 447 -5.90 24.66 21.65
N LYS A 448 -6.39 24.43 20.42
CA LYS A 448 -7.33 23.34 20.11
C LYS A 448 -6.73 21.92 20.10
N LYS A 449 -5.45 21.77 20.42
CA LYS A 449 -4.74 20.47 20.46
C LYS A 449 -4.37 19.99 21.88
N GLN A 450 -4.92 20.63 22.93
CA GLN A 450 -4.85 20.13 24.32
C GLN A 450 -6.15 19.47 24.74
#